data_AF-A0A143Y251-F1
#
_entry.id   AF-A0A143Y251-F1
#
_cell.length_a   1.000
_cell.length_b   1.000
_cell.length_c   1.000
_cell.angle_alpha   90.00
_cell.angle_beta   90.00
_cell.angle_gamma   90.00
#
_symmetry.space_group_name_H-M   'P 1'
#
loop_
_entity.id
_entity.type
_entity.pdbx_description
1 polymer ?
#
loop_
_entity_poly.entity_id
_entity_poly.type
_entity_poly.pdbx_seq_one_letter_code
_entity_poly.pdbx_strand_id
1 'polypeptide(L)'
;MKCVKCGKTIPENSKFCQYCGVSLERLKKIDIDNKNVVECPACGVKIKKENSFCTNCGAALQKTQKHKTEQKVRRKKQRKNKSINIFLILIIVIIAIFISVVSLYFLKSGNNDNQANYIEATEDDFFDEESLSDTEDEVMAEDQLVDSTQSTESNIDVDNEVEQINNQCDNIESSISAGIYNTIDIENGTIAYYDTTGLKAILDKEDGNYYYFDNDNLIFVYYEMIHPYKFYFQDDQLIRWSYLPSPGDDLNAVNNDQDKSWESSILEEAEDLKNKWVLALASVSTTQANVTTTQPAADTTQTNENISEQYILDGSDSRYISSSELDGLTAQEVKLARNEIYARHGRKFEDKAIRKYFKQFSWYHPSIEPEDFDESLLNNFEIANRDLIVQYEEEHGYR
;
A
#
# COMPACT_ATOMS: atom_id res chain seq x y z
N MET A 1 -4.27 25.37 18.25
CA MET A 1 -5.30 25.21 17.18
C MET A 1 -6.36 24.18 17.58
N LYS A 2 -7.49 24.05 16.88
CA LYS A 2 -8.44 22.94 17.09
C LYS A 2 -8.21 21.85 16.05
N CYS A 3 -8.22 20.59 16.46
CA CYS A 3 -8.14 19.47 15.55
C CYS A 3 -9.39 19.44 14.66
N VAL A 4 -9.20 19.41 13.34
CA VAL A 4 -10.32 19.37 12.37
C VAL A 4 -11.02 18.01 12.33
N LYS A 5 -10.36 16.94 12.82
CA LYS A 5 -10.95 15.59 12.94
C LYS A 5 -11.81 15.43 14.19
N CYS A 6 -11.25 15.69 15.37
CA CYS A 6 -11.95 15.43 16.65
C CYS A 6 -12.43 16.67 17.41
N GLY A 7 -12.17 17.88 16.89
CA GLY A 7 -12.62 19.15 17.48
C GLY A 7 -11.89 19.59 18.76
N LYS A 8 -11.03 18.75 19.34
CA LYS A 8 -10.30 19.05 20.58
C LYS A 8 -9.18 20.07 20.33
N THR A 9 -8.91 20.90 21.34
CA THR A 9 -7.84 21.90 21.30
C THR A 9 -6.47 21.22 21.41
N ILE A 10 -5.55 21.62 20.54
CA ILE A 10 -4.19 21.07 20.42
C ILE A 10 -3.17 22.23 20.40
N PRO A 11 -1.92 22.00 20.85
CA PRO A 11 -0.84 22.99 20.75
C PRO A 11 -0.60 23.49 19.31
N GLU A 12 -0.18 24.75 19.14
CA GLU A 12 -0.12 25.40 17.81
C GLU A 12 0.94 24.87 16.84
N ASN A 13 1.86 24.02 17.30
CA ASN A 13 2.91 23.41 16.48
C ASN A 13 2.93 21.88 16.55
N SER A 14 1.86 21.26 17.02
CA SER A 14 1.77 19.80 17.02
C SER A 14 1.76 19.27 15.59
N LYS A 15 2.59 18.24 15.33
CA LYS A 15 2.58 17.51 14.05
C LYS A 15 1.38 16.57 13.94
N PHE A 16 0.86 16.11 15.09
CA PHE A 16 -0.27 15.21 15.20
C PHE A 16 -1.24 15.66 16.30
N CYS A 17 -2.50 15.26 16.20
CA CYS A 17 -3.45 15.42 17.29
C CYS A 17 -3.28 14.30 18.33
N GLN A 18 -2.82 14.66 19.54
CA GLN A 18 -2.65 13.75 20.68
C GLN A 18 -3.91 12.97 21.12
N TYR A 19 -5.09 13.31 20.59
CA TYR A 19 -6.35 12.66 20.98
C TYR A 19 -6.94 11.74 19.92
N CYS A 20 -6.55 11.87 18.65
CA CYS A 20 -7.15 11.09 17.56
C CYS A 20 -6.13 10.65 16.50
N GLY A 21 -4.84 10.88 16.75
CA GLY A 21 -3.73 10.48 15.89
C GLY A 21 -3.58 11.25 14.58
N VAL A 22 -4.51 12.14 14.23
CA VAL A 22 -4.50 12.76 12.90
C VAL A 22 -3.25 13.60 12.65
N SER A 23 -2.58 13.34 11.52
CA SER A 23 -1.44 14.15 11.06
C SER A 23 -1.91 15.52 10.59
N LEU A 24 -1.46 16.55 11.29
CA LEU A 24 -1.78 17.94 11.03
C LEU A 24 -0.92 18.50 9.88
N GLU A 25 0.24 17.90 9.63
CA GLU A 25 1.07 18.21 8.45
C GLU A 25 0.45 17.66 7.16
N ARG A 26 -0.13 16.46 7.21
CA ARG A 26 -0.83 15.87 6.06
C ARG A 26 -2.10 16.64 5.70
N LEU A 27 -2.85 17.11 6.69
CA LEU A 27 -4.00 17.98 6.49
C LEU A 27 -3.64 19.30 5.78
N LYS A 28 -2.48 19.88 6.10
CA LYS A 28 -1.97 21.07 5.40
C LYS A 28 -1.67 20.79 3.93
N LYS A 29 -1.14 19.61 3.58
CA LYS A 29 -0.91 19.20 2.17
C LYS A 29 -2.22 19.01 1.42
N ILE A 30 -3.20 18.31 2.02
CA ILE A 30 -4.53 18.10 1.44
C ILE A 30 -5.25 19.45 1.17
N ASP A 31 -5.14 20.43 2.08
CA ASP A 31 -5.67 21.78 1.87
C ASP A 31 -4.99 22.54 0.72
N ILE A 32 -3.70 22.28 0.48
CA ILE A 32 -2.95 22.85 -0.65
C ILE A 32 -3.40 22.19 -1.96
N ASP A 33 -3.57 20.86 -1.96
CA ASP A 33 -4.00 20.09 -3.13
C ASP A 33 -5.46 20.42 -3.52
N ASN A 34 -6.35 20.55 -2.54
CA ASN A 34 -7.74 20.96 -2.77
C ASN A 34 -7.86 22.39 -3.32
N LYS A 35 -6.94 23.30 -2.98
CA LYS A 35 -6.87 24.65 -3.58
C LYS A 35 -6.36 24.65 -5.03
N ASN A 36 -5.76 23.54 -5.47
CA ASN A 36 -5.20 23.37 -6.81
C ASN A 36 -6.11 22.56 -7.75
N VAL A 37 -7.38 22.34 -7.41
CA VAL A 37 -8.36 21.67 -8.28
C VAL A 37 -9.33 22.71 -8.86
N VAL A 38 -9.55 22.65 -10.18
CA VAL A 38 -10.52 23.46 -10.92
C VAL A 38 -11.51 22.56 -11.64
N GLU A 39 -12.78 22.96 -11.70
CA GLU A 39 -13.80 22.23 -12.46
C GLU A 39 -13.78 22.65 -13.93
N CYS A 40 -13.82 21.66 -14.82
CA CYS A 40 -13.88 21.89 -16.25
C CYS A 40 -15.22 22.57 -16.61
N PRO A 41 -15.22 23.74 -17.25
CA PRO A 41 -16.46 24.44 -17.58
C PRO A 41 -17.28 23.75 -18.68
N ALA A 42 -16.71 22.77 -19.39
CA ALA A 42 -17.38 22.05 -20.47
C ALA A 42 -18.01 20.73 -20.01
N CYS A 43 -17.40 20.01 -19.07
CA CYS A 43 -17.88 18.67 -18.66
C CYS A 43 -17.98 18.47 -17.14
N GLY A 44 -17.63 19.46 -16.32
CA GLY A 44 -17.77 19.40 -14.87
C GLY A 44 -16.73 18.54 -14.13
N VAL A 45 -15.84 17.84 -14.83
CA VAL A 45 -14.78 17.04 -14.19
C VAL A 45 -13.80 17.94 -13.45
N LYS A 46 -13.40 17.51 -12.24
CA LYS A 46 -12.38 18.15 -11.40
C LYS A 46 -10.98 17.85 -11.94
N ILE A 47 -10.18 18.89 -12.17
CA ILE A 47 -8.87 18.80 -12.84
C ILE A 47 -7.86 19.63 -12.08
N LYS A 48 -6.62 19.14 -11.96
CA LYS A 48 -5.53 19.93 -11.36
C LYS A 48 -5.28 21.19 -12.19
N LYS A 49 -5.13 22.33 -11.52
CA LYS A 49 -4.99 23.69 -12.08
C LYS A 49 -3.75 23.85 -12.99
N GLU A 50 -2.78 22.96 -12.87
CA GLU A 50 -1.59 22.89 -13.71
C GLU A 50 -1.87 22.39 -15.14
N ASN A 51 -3.01 21.71 -15.37
CA ASN A 51 -3.38 21.24 -16.69
C ASN A 51 -3.83 22.39 -17.59
N SER A 52 -3.27 22.45 -18.81
CA SER A 52 -3.63 23.45 -19.80
C SER A 52 -4.95 23.14 -20.53
N PHE A 53 -5.37 21.87 -20.50
CA PHE A 53 -6.58 21.34 -21.14
C PHE A 53 -7.21 20.25 -20.28
N CYS A 54 -8.51 20.05 -20.46
CA CYS A 54 -9.27 19.00 -19.81
C CYS A 54 -8.91 17.66 -20.45
N THR A 55 -8.45 16.72 -19.63
CA THR A 55 -8.09 15.37 -20.07
C THR A 55 -9.30 14.52 -20.46
N ASN A 56 -10.50 14.87 -19.98
CA ASN A 56 -11.74 14.14 -20.29
C ASN A 56 -12.43 14.64 -21.59
N CYS A 57 -12.53 15.95 -21.81
CA CYS A 57 -13.28 16.51 -22.96
C CYS A 57 -12.44 17.38 -23.90
N GLY A 58 -11.16 17.60 -23.61
CA GLY A 58 -10.25 18.41 -24.43
C GLY A 58 -10.42 19.93 -24.29
N ALA A 59 -11.37 20.42 -23.48
CA ALA A 59 -11.59 21.86 -23.31
C ALA A 59 -10.39 22.57 -22.66
N ALA A 60 -9.97 23.71 -23.18
CA ALA A 60 -8.87 24.49 -22.62
C ALA A 60 -9.24 25.09 -21.25
N LEU A 61 -8.35 24.94 -20.26
CA LEU A 61 -8.57 25.37 -18.87
C LEU A 61 -7.96 26.75 -18.56
N GLN A 62 -7.07 27.25 -19.43
CA GLN A 62 -6.42 28.55 -19.24
C GLN A 62 -6.95 29.60 -20.23
N LYS A 63 -7.60 30.65 -19.70
CA LYS A 63 -7.75 31.93 -20.42
C LYS A 63 -6.45 32.72 -20.23
N THR A 64 -5.52 32.62 -21.17
CA THR A 64 -4.39 33.54 -21.24
C THR A 64 -4.95 34.95 -21.48
N GLN A 65 -4.83 35.84 -20.49
CA GLN A 65 -5.07 37.27 -20.71
C GLN A 65 -3.97 37.81 -21.63
N LYS A 66 -4.16 37.70 -22.94
CA LYS A 66 -3.54 38.61 -23.90
C LYS A 66 -4.43 39.84 -24.01
N HIS A 67 -3.93 40.92 -23.41
CA HIS A 67 -4.34 42.29 -23.67
C HIS A 67 -4.61 42.47 -25.18
N LYS A 68 -5.83 42.91 -25.52
CA LYS A 68 -6.16 43.44 -26.84
C LYS A 68 -5.24 44.61 -27.13
N THR A 69 -4.52 44.60 -28.24
CA THR A 69 -4.35 45.82 -29.04
C THR A 69 -4.16 45.43 -30.51
N GLU A 70 -5.09 45.89 -31.33
CA GLU A 70 -5.11 45.76 -32.78
C GLU A 70 -3.88 46.45 -33.39
N GLN A 71 -3.29 45.81 -34.40
CA GLN A 71 -2.23 46.38 -35.20
C GLN A 71 -2.78 47.52 -36.07
N LYS A 72 -2.27 48.74 -35.86
CA LYS A 72 -2.14 49.73 -36.93
C LYS A 72 -0.69 50.14 -37.10
N VAL A 73 -0.21 49.87 -38.31
CA VAL A 73 1.10 50.20 -38.86
C VAL A 73 1.34 51.72 -38.85
N ARG A 74 2.51 52.16 -38.36
CA ARG A 74 3.30 53.28 -38.93
C ARG A 74 4.75 53.29 -38.41
N ARG A 75 5.68 53.54 -39.34
CA ARG A 75 7.15 53.49 -39.23
C ARG A 75 7.76 54.62 -38.37
N LYS A 76 8.81 54.33 -37.57
CA LYS A 76 10.22 54.81 -37.73
C LYS A 76 11.11 54.61 -36.48
N LYS A 77 12.26 53.95 -36.72
CA LYS A 77 13.67 54.25 -36.37
C LYS A 77 14.19 54.25 -34.89
N GLN A 78 15.16 53.33 -34.66
CA GLN A 78 16.33 53.36 -33.73
C GLN A 78 16.03 53.40 -32.21
N ARG A 79 16.74 52.69 -31.31
CA ARG A 79 18.19 52.59 -31.10
C ARG A 79 18.52 51.47 -30.09
N LYS A 80 19.70 50.86 -30.23
CA LYS A 80 20.40 49.93 -29.29
C LYS A 80 20.68 50.58 -27.91
N ASN A 81 20.49 49.86 -26.80
CA ASN A 81 21.56 49.33 -25.91
C ASN A 81 21.16 49.08 -24.43
N LYS A 82 21.67 47.93 -23.93
CA LYS A 82 22.34 47.63 -22.65
C LYS A 82 21.75 48.07 -21.31
N SER A 83 21.36 47.07 -20.50
CA SER A 83 21.48 47.12 -19.03
C SER A 83 21.47 45.71 -18.41
N ILE A 84 22.55 44.95 -18.57
CA ILE A 84 22.90 43.84 -17.68
C ILE A 84 24.34 44.13 -17.27
N ASN A 85 24.57 44.57 -16.03
CA ASN A 85 25.87 44.57 -15.30
C ASN A 85 25.83 45.42 -14.02
N ILE A 86 24.84 45.21 -13.14
CA ILE A 86 24.89 45.74 -11.76
C ILE A 86 24.75 44.60 -10.75
N PHE A 87 23.86 43.64 -11.03
CA PHE A 87 23.61 42.50 -10.15
C PHE A 87 24.81 41.54 -10.03
N LEU A 88 25.56 41.32 -11.12
CA LEU A 88 26.76 40.45 -11.10
C LEU A 88 27.90 41.04 -10.28
N ILE A 89 28.04 42.36 -10.24
CA ILE A 89 29.09 43.04 -9.46
C ILE A 89 28.78 42.94 -7.97
N LEU A 90 27.51 43.07 -7.58
CA LEU A 90 27.05 42.91 -6.19
C LEU A 90 27.33 41.50 -5.64
N ILE A 91 27.09 40.46 -6.44
CA ILE A 91 27.33 39.06 -6.04
C ILE A 91 28.82 38.80 -5.82
N ILE A 92 29.70 39.32 -6.67
CA ILE A 92 31.16 39.15 -6.54
C ILE A 92 31.68 39.83 -5.27
N VAL A 93 31.14 41.00 -4.91
CA VAL A 93 31.54 41.72 -3.68
C VAL A 93 31.11 40.95 -2.43
N ILE A 94 29.90 40.37 -2.42
CA ILE A 94 29.41 39.58 -1.28
C ILE A 94 30.25 38.32 -1.08
N ILE A 95 30.64 37.64 -2.16
CA ILE A 95 31.49 36.44 -2.10
C ILE A 95 32.88 36.79 -1.55
N ALA A 96 33.47 37.92 -1.97
CA ALA A 96 34.77 38.36 -1.46
C ALA A 96 34.74 38.68 0.05
N ILE A 97 33.66 39.30 0.54
CA ILE A 97 33.46 39.57 1.96
C ILE A 97 33.33 38.26 2.74
N PHE A 98 32.57 37.29 2.22
CA PHE A 98 32.38 36.00 2.87
C PHE A 98 33.70 35.22 3.01
N ILE A 99 34.52 35.21 1.95
CA ILE A 99 35.85 34.58 1.98
C ILE A 99 36.75 35.25 3.03
N SER A 100 36.72 36.58 3.13
CA SER A 100 37.53 37.31 4.12
C SER A 100 37.14 37.00 5.58
N VAL A 101 35.86 36.81 5.85
CA VAL A 101 35.35 36.44 7.19
C VAL A 101 35.74 35.01 7.55
N VAL A 102 35.65 34.08 6.57
CA VAL A 102 36.05 32.68 6.76
C VAL A 102 37.56 32.58 7.00
N SER A 103 38.39 33.30 6.26
CA SER A 103 39.85 33.35 6.49
C SER A 103 40.22 33.92 7.87
N LEU A 104 39.48 34.91 8.37
CA LEU A 104 39.68 35.43 9.74
C LEU A 104 39.28 34.42 10.82
N TYR A 105 38.25 33.60 10.57
CA TYR A 105 37.83 32.55 11.49
C TYR A 105 38.89 31.44 11.60
N PHE A 106 39.50 31.05 10.47
CA PHE A 106 40.57 30.06 10.45
C PHE A 106 41.91 30.56 11.03
N LEU A 107 42.20 31.86 10.96
CA LEU A 107 43.38 32.46 11.61
C LEU A 107 43.23 32.60 13.14
N LYS A 108 42.00 32.49 13.68
CA LYS A 108 41.74 32.56 15.13
C LYS A 108 41.69 31.18 15.81
N SER A 109 41.73 30.10 15.03
CA SER A 109 41.74 28.73 15.57
C SER A 109 43.08 28.06 15.25
N GLY A 110 44.13 28.50 15.94
CA GLY A 110 45.46 27.92 15.88
C GLY A 110 46.06 27.77 17.28
N ASN A 111 46.11 26.51 17.73
CA ASN A 111 46.92 25.92 18.82
C ASN A 111 46.65 26.33 20.29
N ASN A 112 46.27 25.33 21.10
CA ASN A 112 47.26 24.60 21.90
C ASN A 112 46.70 23.31 22.49
N ASP A 113 47.54 22.28 22.48
CA ASP A 113 47.29 20.92 22.93
C ASP A 113 47.39 20.73 24.45
N ASN A 114 46.85 19.59 24.89
CA ASN A 114 47.28 18.71 26.00
C ASN A 114 47.22 19.23 27.45
N GLN A 115 46.51 18.51 28.34
CA GLN A 115 47.10 17.44 29.16
C GLN A 115 46.14 16.96 30.28
N ALA A 116 46.26 15.68 30.63
CA ALA A 116 45.56 14.92 31.65
C ALA A 116 45.86 15.34 33.12
N ASN A 117 44.95 14.98 34.05
CA ASN A 117 45.12 13.96 35.12
C ASN A 117 44.55 14.31 36.54
N TYR A 118 43.88 13.31 37.15
CA TYR A 118 43.86 12.81 38.56
C TYR A 118 43.43 13.62 39.82
N ILE A 119 42.41 13.06 40.52
CA ILE A 119 42.16 12.75 41.96
C ILE A 119 42.24 13.82 43.08
N GLU A 120 41.19 13.91 43.92
CA GLU A 120 41.02 13.45 45.34
C GLU A 120 39.84 14.24 45.98
N ALA A 121 38.83 13.55 46.56
CA ALA A 121 38.46 13.51 48.00
C ALA A 121 38.14 14.90 48.61
N THR A 122 37.26 15.12 49.57
CA THR A 122 36.35 14.41 50.49
C THR A 122 35.71 15.54 51.32
N GLU A 123 34.61 15.28 52.01
CA GLU A 123 34.06 15.91 53.24
C GLU A 123 32.53 15.91 53.09
N ASP A 124 31.83 14.88 53.59
CA ASP A 124 31.52 14.52 54.98
C ASP A 124 30.41 15.40 55.61
N ASP A 125 29.41 14.65 56.09
CA ASP A 125 28.55 14.87 57.25
C ASP A 125 27.56 16.05 57.29
N PHE A 126 26.26 15.72 57.32
CA PHE A 126 25.45 16.07 58.49
C PHE A 126 24.22 15.16 58.69
N PHE A 127 23.95 14.92 59.98
CA PHE A 127 23.22 13.86 60.67
C PHE A 127 21.68 13.92 60.62
N ASP A 128 21.08 12.73 60.66
CA ASP A 128 19.93 12.20 61.43
C ASP A 128 18.84 13.13 61.97
N GLU A 129 17.57 12.70 61.82
CA GLU A 129 16.70 12.52 62.99
C GLU A 129 15.58 11.48 62.77
N GLU A 130 15.48 10.61 63.77
CA GLU A 130 14.60 9.47 63.99
C GLU A 130 13.20 9.91 64.48
N SER A 131 12.14 9.14 64.20
CA SER A 131 11.13 8.81 65.24
C SER A 131 10.08 7.79 64.77
N LEU A 132 9.92 6.77 65.62
CA LEU A 132 8.93 5.70 65.63
C LEU A 132 7.50 6.20 65.95
N SER A 133 6.49 5.41 65.55
CA SER A 133 5.52 4.80 66.50
C SER A 133 4.59 3.78 65.82
N ASP A 134 4.75 2.52 66.23
CA ASP A 134 3.78 1.55 66.78
C ASP A 134 2.35 1.42 66.17
N THR A 135 2.06 0.26 65.55
CA THR A 135 1.20 -0.88 66.01
C THR A 135 -0.28 -0.70 65.63
N GLU A 136 -1.09 -1.68 65.22
CA GLU A 136 -1.21 -3.11 65.55
C GLU A 136 -2.13 -3.79 64.49
N ASP A 137 -1.79 -5.03 64.13
CA ASP A 137 -2.65 -6.21 63.88
C ASP A 137 -3.93 -6.14 63.01
N GLU A 138 -3.97 -6.94 61.93
CA GLU A 138 -4.67 -8.24 61.94
C GLU A 138 -4.26 -9.11 60.72
N VAL A 139 -3.62 -10.23 61.04
CA VAL A 139 -3.49 -11.46 60.23
C VAL A 139 -4.88 -12.07 60.01
N MET A 140 -5.17 -12.77 58.90
CA MET A 140 -4.92 -14.21 58.76
C MET A 140 -5.14 -14.71 57.32
N ALA A 141 -4.17 -15.52 56.86
CA ALA A 141 -4.24 -16.76 56.06
C ALA A 141 -5.09 -16.75 54.76
N GLU A 142 -4.47 -16.78 53.57
CA GLU A 142 -3.77 -17.93 52.93
C GLU A 142 -4.75 -19.00 52.40
N ASP A 143 -4.92 -19.01 51.08
CA ASP A 143 -4.82 -20.28 50.35
C ASP A 143 -4.20 -20.05 48.98
N GLN A 144 -3.26 -20.92 48.64
CA GLN A 144 -2.42 -20.87 47.47
C GLN A 144 -3.15 -21.37 46.24
N LEU A 145 -2.96 -20.72 45.09
CA LEU A 145 -2.81 -21.45 43.82
C LEU A 145 -1.75 -20.76 42.97
N VAL A 146 -0.67 -21.50 42.78
CA VAL A 146 0.38 -21.29 41.80
C VAL A 146 -0.24 -21.59 40.43
N ASP A 147 -0.30 -20.61 39.52
CA ASP A 147 -0.23 -20.93 38.09
C ASP A 147 0.53 -19.86 37.33
N SER A 148 1.32 -20.38 36.41
CA SER A 148 2.47 -19.77 35.79
C SER A 148 2.03 -19.30 34.42
N THR A 149 1.72 -18.02 34.26
CA THR A 149 1.65 -17.41 32.92
C THR A 149 2.14 -15.98 33.02
N GLN A 150 3.45 -15.84 33.03
CA GLN A 150 4.10 -14.58 32.72
C GLN A 150 4.05 -14.42 31.20
N SER A 151 2.91 -13.97 30.68
CA SER A 151 2.85 -13.38 29.34
C SER A 151 3.67 -12.10 29.40
N THR A 152 4.85 -12.16 28.80
CA THR A 152 5.62 -10.98 28.45
C THR A 152 4.85 -10.26 27.35
N GLU A 153 3.85 -9.46 27.74
CA GLU A 153 3.32 -8.42 26.88
C GLU A 153 4.47 -7.46 26.60
N SER A 154 5.11 -7.61 25.44
CA SER A 154 5.89 -6.54 24.86
C SER A 154 4.97 -5.33 24.78
N ASN A 155 5.29 -4.30 25.56
CA ASN A 155 4.59 -3.02 25.50
C ASN A 155 5.04 -2.31 24.21
N ILE A 156 4.60 -2.83 23.07
CA ILE A 156 4.92 -2.31 21.74
C ILE A 156 4.17 -0.98 21.59
N ASP A 157 4.91 0.09 21.35
CA ASP A 157 4.34 1.37 20.94
C ASP A 157 3.91 1.26 19.47
N VAL A 158 2.72 0.69 19.26
CA VAL A 158 2.16 0.40 17.92
C VAL A 158 2.12 1.66 17.04
N ASP A 159 1.89 2.84 17.62
CA ASP A 159 1.84 4.09 16.86
C ASP A 159 3.24 4.48 16.33
N ASN A 160 4.27 4.35 17.16
CA ASN A 160 5.65 4.60 16.75
C ASN A 160 6.14 3.58 15.70
N GLU A 161 5.80 2.30 15.85
CA GLU A 161 6.16 1.26 14.89
C GLU A 161 5.48 1.48 13.54
N VAL A 162 4.18 1.79 13.55
CA VAL A 162 3.44 2.15 12.33
C VAL A 162 4.02 3.38 11.65
N GLU A 163 4.49 4.39 12.40
CA GLU A 163 5.20 5.55 11.83
C GLU A 163 6.51 5.14 11.15
N GLN A 164 7.30 4.27 11.79
CA GLN A 164 8.55 3.76 11.21
C GLN A 164 8.30 2.98 9.92
N ILE A 165 7.33 2.06 9.92
CA ILE A 165 6.96 1.26 8.75
C ILE A 165 6.49 2.18 7.59
N ASN A 166 5.67 3.19 7.88
CA ASN A 166 5.24 4.15 6.84
C ASN A 166 6.43 4.90 6.22
N ASN A 167 7.36 5.38 7.05
CA ASN A 167 8.58 6.05 6.55
C ASN A 167 9.44 5.11 5.70
N GLN A 168 9.52 3.82 6.06
CA GLN A 168 10.21 2.81 5.26
C GLN A 168 9.51 2.60 3.91
N CYS A 169 8.18 2.47 3.90
CA CYS A 169 7.39 2.33 2.67
C CYS A 169 7.59 3.53 1.73
N ASP A 170 7.53 4.76 2.25
CA ASP A 170 7.78 5.99 1.47
C ASP A 170 9.17 5.99 0.81
N ASN A 171 10.19 5.48 1.51
CA ASN A 171 11.55 5.37 0.97
C ASN A 171 11.65 4.29 -0.13
N ILE A 172 10.98 3.16 0.05
CA ILE A 172 10.92 2.09 -0.96
C ILE A 172 10.20 2.59 -2.21
N GLU A 173 9.03 3.24 -2.07
CA GLU A 173 8.27 3.82 -3.19
C GLU A 173 9.05 4.88 -3.96
N SER A 174 9.77 5.74 -3.24
CA SER A 174 10.68 6.73 -3.84
C SER A 174 11.79 6.06 -4.64
N SER A 175 12.35 4.95 -4.13
CA SER A 175 13.41 4.19 -4.79
C SER A 175 12.92 3.40 -6.00
N ILE A 176 11.70 2.85 -5.94
CA ILE A 176 10.99 2.26 -7.08
C ILE A 176 10.80 3.31 -8.17
N SER A 177 10.28 4.49 -7.81
CA SER A 177 10.04 5.60 -8.74
C SER A 177 11.34 6.12 -9.38
N ALA A 178 12.46 6.04 -8.65
CA ALA A 178 13.79 6.39 -9.15
C ALA A 178 14.45 5.26 -9.97
N GLY A 179 13.85 4.08 -10.04
CA GLY A 179 14.39 2.93 -10.79
C GLY A 179 15.66 2.33 -10.17
N ILE A 180 15.81 2.40 -8.84
CA ILE A 180 17.01 1.95 -8.12
C ILE A 180 17.06 0.42 -7.99
N TYR A 181 15.90 -0.23 -7.87
CA TYR A 181 15.81 -1.67 -7.67
C TYR A 181 15.84 -2.46 -8.99
N ASN A 182 16.36 -3.68 -8.92
CA ASN A 182 16.14 -4.68 -9.97
C ASN A 182 14.69 -5.13 -9.94
N THR A 183 14.18 -5.58 -11.09
CA THR A 183 12.81 -6.06 -11.23
C THR A 183 12.76 -7.42 -11.90
N ILE A 184 11.79 -8.23 -11.49
CA ILE A 184 11.46 -9.49 -12.15
C ILE A 184 9.95 -9.70 -12.10
N ASP A 185 9.37 -10.12 -13.21
CA ASP A 185 7.97 -10.55 -13.27
C ASP A 185 7.89 -11.99 -12.75
N ILE A 186 7.21 -12.18 -11.63
CA ILE A 186 7.11 -13.49 -10.97
C ILE A 186 5.88 -14.25 -11.42
N GLU A 187 4.82 -13.54 -11.82
CA GLU A 187 3.55 -14.12 -12.24
C GLU A 187 2.65 -13.07 -12.91
N ASN A 188 2.58 -13.08 -14.25
CA ASN A 188 1.59 -12.35 -15.06
C ASN A 188 1.33 -10.89 -14.63
N GLY A 189 2.39 -10.09 -14.47
CA GLY A 189 2.27 -8.67 -14.11
C GLY A 189 2.42 -8.40 -12.61
N THR A 190 2.67 -9.44 -11.81
CA THR A 190 3.19 -9.32 -10.43
C THR A 190 4.70 -9.10 -10.49
N ILE A 191 5.16 -7.93 -10.03
CA ILE A 191 6.56 -7.52 -10.16
C ILE A 191 7.22 -7.48 -8.79
N ALA A 192 8.30 -8.23 -8.65
CA ALA A 192 9.18 -8.17 -7.48
C ALA A 192 10.31 -7.15 -7.70
N TYR A 193 10.55 -6.31 -6.70
CA TYR A 193 11.62 -5.30 -6.63
C TYR A 193 12.64 -5.72 -5.58
N TYR A 194 13.92 -5.79 -5.96
CA TYR A 194 14.98 -6.32 -5.10
C TYR A 194 16.34 -5.67 -5.39
N ASP A 195 17.26 -5.76 -4.44
CA ASP A 195 18.66 -5.34 -4.59
C ASP A 195 19.62 -6.37 -3.98
N THR A 196 20.87 -5.95 -3.73
CA THR A 196 21.91 -6.82 -3.12
C THR A 196 21.61 -7.22 -1.68
N THR A 197 20.68 -6.54 -1.03
CA THR A 197 20.28 -6.78 0.36
C THR A 197 19.00 -7.62 0.48
N GLY A 198 18.37 -7.99 -0.64
CA GLY A 198 17.20 -8.87 -0.66
C GLY A 198 15.97 -8.26 -1.32
N LEU A 199 14.82 -8.87 -1.05
CA LEU A 199 13.52 -8.43 -1.54
C LEU A 199 13.08 -7.13 -0.84
N LYS A 200 12.48 -6.21 -1.60
CA LYS A 200 12.02 -4.90 -1.08
C LYS A 200 10.53 -4.71 -1.22
N ALA A 201 9.99 -5.05 -2.38
CA ALA A 201 8.55 -4.98 -2.60
C ALA A 201 8.09 -6.00 -3.64
N ILE A 202 6.83 -6.39 -3.55
CA ILE A 202 6.11 -7.10 -4.60
C ILE A 202 4.83 -6.32 -4.90
N LEU A 203 4.63 -5.99 -6.17
CA LEU A 203 3.47 -5.24 -6.66
C LEU A 203 2.67 -6.13 -7.62
N ASP A 204 1.47 -6.50 -7.22
CA ASP A 204 0.49 -7.12 -8.10
C ASP A 204 -0.28 -6.01 -8.83
N LYS A 205 0.04 -5.82 -10.11
CA LYS A 205 -0.58 -4.79 -10.93
C LYS A 205 -2.03 -5.08 -11.31
N GLU A 206 -2.44 -6.34 -11.32
CA GLU A 206 -3.82 -6.69 -11.66
C GLU A 206 -4.76 -6.34 -10.51
N ASP A 207 -4.32 -6.63 -9.28
CA ASP A 207 -5.14 -6.43 -8.09
C ASP A 207 -4.86 -5.12 -7.35
N GLY A 208 -3.78 -4.41 -7.70
CA GLY A 208 -3.33 -3.20 -6.99
C GLY A 208 -2.84 -3.51 -5.58
N ASN A 209 -2.36 -4.73 -5.33
CA ASN A 209 -1.84 -5.11 -4.03
C ASN A 209 -0.35 -4.82 -3.94
N TYR A 210 0.09 -4.36 -2.77
CA TYR A 210 1.49 -4.01 -2.51
C TYR A 210 1.95 -4.71 -1.24
N TYR A 211 3.09 -5.39 -1.33
CA TYR A 211 3.74 -6.07 -0.21
C TYR A 211 5.14 -5.48 -0.07
N TYR A 212 5.51 -5.05 1.13
CA TYR A 212 6.81 -4.44 1.41
C TYR A 212 7.56 -5.27 2.44
N PHE A 213 8.87 -5.39 2.22
CA PHE A 213 9.75 -6.25 2.98
C PHE A 213 10.94 -5.47 3.51
N ASP A 214 11.36 -5.78 4.74
CA ASP A 214 12.63 -5.36 5.30
C ASP A 214 13.39 -6.59 5.82
N ASN A 215 14.63 -6.73 5.39
CA ASN A 215 15.49 -7.89 5.69
C ASN A 215 14.77 -9.24 5.50
N ASP A 216 14.04 -9.38 4.38
CA ASP A 216 13.23 -10.56 4.01
C ASP A 216 11.99 -10.84 4.88
N ASN A 217 11.69 -9.99 5.86
CA ASN A 217 10.48 -10.05 6.67
C ASN A 217 9.40 -9.12 6.10
N LEU A 218 8.15 -9.54 6.19
CA LEU A 218 7.01 -8.71 5.78
C LEU A 218 6.84 -7.57 6.80
N ILE A 219 6.76 -6.33 6.31
CA ILE A 219 6.52 -5.15 7.16
C ILE A 219 5.20 -4.46 6.87
N PHE A 220 4.72 -4.53 5.63
CA PHE A 220 3.49 -3.82 5.24
C PHE A 220 2.79 -4.48 4.06
N VAL A 221 1.45 -4.49 4.10
CA VAL A 221 0.59 -4.88 2.97
C VAL A 221 -0.49 -3.85 2.75
N TYR A 222 -0.70 -3.49 1.48
CA TYR A 222 -1.82 -2.68 1.02
C TYR A 222 -2.67 -3.46 0.02
N TYR A 223 -3.95 -3.61 0.32
CA TYR A 223 -4.93 -4.18 -0.61
C TYR A 223 -5.78 -3.07 -1.21
N GLU A 224 -5.59 -2.80 -2.50
CA GLU A 224 -6.39 -1.84 -3.25
C GLU A 224 -7.74 -2.49 -3.64
N MET A 225 -8.74 -2.31 -2.77
CA MET A 225 -10.13 -2.69 -3.01
C MET A 225 -11.04 -1.45 -3.02
N ILE A 226 -12.34 -1.63 -3.26
CA ILE A 226 -13.36 -0.56 -3.13
C ILE A 226 -13.22 0.18 -1.80
N HIS A 227 -12.86 -0.57 -0.75
CA HIS A 227 -12.38 -0.04 0.53
C HIS A 227 -11.01 -0.63 0.83
N PRO A 228 -9.94 0.19 0.77
CA PRO A 228 -8.59 -0.34 0.95
C PRO A 228 -8.31 -0.79 2.38
N TYR A 229 -7.43 -1.78 2.50
CA TYR A 229 -6.93 -2.23 3.79
C TYR A 229 -5.42 -2.07 3.85
N LYS A 230 -4.92 -1.74 5.05
CA LYS A 230 -3.49 -1.64 5.37
C LYS A 230 -3.18 -2.60 6.50
N PHE A 231 -2.07 -3.33 6.40
CA PHE A 231 -1.59 -4.25 7.42
C PHE A 231 -0.15 -3.91 7.75
N TYR A 232 0.17 -3.83 9.03
CA TYR A 232 1.49 -3.47 9.55
C TYR A 232 2.01 -4.64 10.36
N PHE A 233 3.22 -5.07 10.06
CA PHE A 233 3.85 -6.23 10.67
C PHE A 233 5.17 -5.83 11.34
N GLN A 234 5.46 -6.46 12.48
CA GLN A 234 6.73 -6.39 13.16
C GLN A 234 7.11 -7.81 13.60
N ASP A 235 8.29 -8.28 13.20
CA ASP A 235 8.79 -9.62 13.53
C ASP A 235 7.77 -10.74 13.21
N ASP A 236 7.18 -10.70 12.01
CA ASP A 236 6.12 -11.59 11.52
C ASP A 236 4.83 -11.60 12.38
N GLN A 237 4.61 -10.58 13.21
CA GLN A 237 3.36 -10.38 13.94
C GLN A 237 2.61 -9.19 13.37
N LEU A 238 1.32 -9.36 13.07
CA LEU A 238 0.44 -8.28 12.66
C LEU A 238 0.25 -7.36 13.86
N ILE A 239 0.79 -6.15 13.85
CA ILE A 239 0.65 -5.20 14.97
C ILE A 239 -0.58 -4.30 14.81
N ARG A 240 -1.01 -4.04 13.57
CA ARG A 240 -2.20 -3.24 13.26
C ARG A 240 -2.73 -3.59 11.88
N TRP A 241 -4.05 -3.59 11.73
CA TRP A 241 -4.69 -3.41 10.44
C TRP A 241 -5.62 -2.20 10.43
N SER A 242 -5.75 -1.56 9.27
CA SER A 242 -6.59 -0.38 9.09
C SER A 242 -7.53 -0.56 7.92
N TYR A 243 -8.81 -0.30 8.14
CA TYR A 243 -9.81 -0.17 7.07
C TYR A 243 -9.96 1.28 6.65
N LEU A 244 -9.86 1.55 5.34
CA LEU A 244 -10.05 2.87 4.76
C LEU A 244 -11.44 2.95 4.12
N PRO A 245 -12.33 3.86 4.59
CA PRO A 245 -13.66 4.03 3.99
C PRO A 245 -13.62 4.46 2.53
N SER A 246 -12.54 5.12 2.09
CA SER A 246 -12.28 5.41 0.68
C SER A 246 -10.78 5.51 0.39
N PRO A 247 -10.35 5.26 -0.87
CA PRO A 247 -8.94 5.41 -1.26
C PRO A 247 -8.38 6.80 -0.93
N GLY A 248 -7.26 6.83 -0.21
CA GLY A 248 -6.60 8.07 0.21
C GLY A 248 -7.20 8.76 1.44
N ASP A 249 -8.31 8.27 2.00
CA ASP A 249 -8.92 8.82 3.22
C ASP A 249 -8.32 8.20 4.50
N ASP A 250 -7.01 8.36 4.64
CA ASP A 250 -6.27 7.90 5.83
C ASP A 250 -6.71 8.64 7.11
N LEU A 251 -7.43 9.75 6.99
CA LEU A 251 -7.92 10.52 8.12
C LEU A 251 -9.04 9.79 8.84
N ASN A 252 -9.85 9.00 8.12
CA ASN A 252 -10.97 8.23 8.66
C ASN A 252 -10.68 6.73 8.74
N ALA A 253 -9.41 6.33 8.64
CA ALA A 253 -9.01 4.95 8.82
C ALA A 253 -9.46 4.42 10.19
N VAL A 254 -10.09 3.24 10.17
CA VAL A 254 -10.47 2.50 11.39
C VAL A 254 -9.32 1.54 11.68
N ASN A 255 -8.60 1.79 12.77
CA ASN A 255 -7.46 0.96 13.20
C ASN A 255 -7.91 -0.15 14.14
N ASN A 256 -7.30 -1.32 13.98
CA ASN A 256 -7.49 -2.46 14.85
C ASN A 256 -6.13 -3.08 15.19
N ASP A 257 -5.81 -3.06 16.48
CA ASP A 257 -4.49 -3.45 16.99
C ASP A 257 -4.54 -4.82 17.68
N GLN A 258 -5.74 -5.29 18.03
CA GLN A 258 -5.94 -6.49 18.84
C GLN A 258 -6.43 -7.68 18.00
N ASP A 259 -7.09 -7.42 16.88
CA ASP A 259 -7.59 -8.45 15.99
C ASP A 259 -6.48 -8.96 15.06
N LYS A 260 -6.13 -10.24 15.23
CA LYS A 260 -5.11 -10.94 14.43
C LYS A 260 -5.72 -11.91 13.42
N SER A 261 -7.04 -11.85 13.16
CA SER A 261 -7.74 -12.85 12.34
C SER A 261 -7.23 -12.99 10.90
N TRP A 262 -6.50 -11.99 10.39
CA TRP A 262 -5.97 -11.97 9.02
C TRP A 262 -4.48 -12.32 8.96
N GLU A 263 -3.79 -12.39 10.10
CA GLU A 263 -2.34 -12.51 10.20
C GLU A 263 -1.82 -13.73 9.42
N SER A 264 -2.33 -14.93 9.72
CA SER A 264 -1.86 -16.17 9.09
C SER A 264 -2.08 -16.18 7.58
N SER A 265 -3.25 -15.73 7.12
CA SER A 265 -3.57 -15.72 5.68
C SER A 265 -2.69 -14.75 4.89
N ILE A 266 -2.37 -13.59 5.46
CA ILE A 266 -1.52 -12.59 4.80
C ILE A 266 -0.06 -13.05 4.78
N LEU A 267 0.43 -13.62 5.89
CA LEU A 267 1.80 -14.15 5.96
C LEU A 267 2.01 -15.31 4.99
N GLU A 268 1.03 -16.22 4.88
CA GLU A 268 1.08 -17.33 3.92
C GLU A 268 1.11 -16.83 2.47
N GLU A 269 0.29 -15.83 2.13
CA GLU A 269 0.29 -15.21 0.80
C GLU A 269 1.62 -14.50 0.49
N ALA A 270 2.16 -13.74 1.45
CA ALA A 270 3.45 -13.06 1.29
C ALA A 270 4.62 -14.05 1.11
N GLU A 271 4.59 -15.17 1.83
CA GLU A 271 5.59 -16.21 1.73
C GLU A 271 5.51 -16.97 0.39
N ASP A 272 4.31 -17.23 -0.13
CA ASP A 272 4.13 -17.78 -1.49
C ASP A 272 4.75 -16.86 -2.55
N LEU A 273 4.46 -15.55 -2.48
CA LEU A 273 5.01 -14.54 -3.39
C LEU A 273 6.55 -14.47 -3.31
N LYS A 274 7.10 -14.53 -2.09
CA LYS A 274 8.54 -14.57 -1.87
C LYS A 274 9.17 -15.83 -2.47
N ASN A 275 8.54 -16.99 -2.29
CA ASN A 275 9.01 -18.25 -2.89
C ASN A 275 8.98 -18.21 -4.42
N LYS A 276 7.94 -17.62 -5.02
CA LYS A 276 7.88 -17.37 -6.47
C LYS A 276 9.02 -16.48 -6.95
N TRP A 277 9.35 -15.42 -6.22
CA TRP A 277 10.51 -14.58 -6.51
C TRP A 277 11.83 -15.35 -6.46
N VAL A 278 12.06 -16.16 -5.43
CA VAL A 278 13.27 -17.00 -5.30
C VAL A 278 13.40 -17.97 -6.48
N LEU A 279 12.30 -18.63 -6.86
CA LEU A 279 12.27 -19.53 -8.01
C LEU A 279 12.54 -18.81 -9.33
N ALA A 280 11.97 -17.62 -9.50
CA ALA A 280 12.20 -16.79 -10.67
C ALA A 280 13.68 -16.39 -10.79
N LEU A 281 14.33 -15.97 -9.71
CA LEU A 281 15.77 -15.66 -9.70
C LEU A 281 16.66 -16.87 -10.03
N ALA A 282 16.31 -18.05 -9.50
CA ALA A 282 17.02 -19.29 -9.81
C ALA A 282 16.90 -19.66 -11.30
N SER A 283 15.73 -19.45 -11.90
CA SER A 283 15.50 -19.70 -13.33
C SER A 283 16.34 -18.79 -14.23
N VAL A 284 16.48 -17.51 -13.87
CA VAL A 284 17.30 -16.53 -14.60
C VAL A 284 18.79 -16.91 -14.53
N SER A 285 19.25 -17.39 -13.37
CA SER A 285 20.63 -17.84 -13.15
C SER A 285 20.96 -19.11 -13.96
N THR A 286 19.99 -20.01 -14.14
CA THR A 286 20.17 -21.28 -14.87
C THR A 286 20.16 -21.08 -16.39
N THR A 287 19.48 -20.04 -16.88
CA THR A 287 19.34 -19.76 -18.32
C THR A 287 20.64 -19.24 -18.97
N GLN A 288 21.64 -18.81 -18.18
CA GLN A 288 22.96 -18.44 -18.69
C GLN A 288 23.93 -19.64 -18.83
N ALA A 289 23.56 -20.84 -18.38
CA ALA A 289 24.44 -22.01 -18.38
C ALA A 289 24.16 -23.04 -19.50
N ASN A 290 23.02 -23.01 -20.19
CA ASN A 290 22.66 -24.02 -21.19
C ASN A 290 22.16 -23.43 -22.52
N VAL A 291 23.09 -22.97 -23.35
CA VAL A 291 22.93 -23.01 -24.81
C VAL A 291 23.58 -24.29 -25.30
N THR A 292 22.82 -25.37 -25.46
CA THR A 292 23.07 -26.50 -26.40
C THR A 292 21.86 -27.46 -26.43
N THR A 293 21.06 -27.33 -27.49
CA THR A 293 20.54 -28.39 -28.39
C THR A 293 19.66 -29.54 -27.86
N THR A 294 18.43 -29.58 -28.44
CA THR A 294 17.54 -30.71 -28.80
C THR A 294 16.57 -31.34 -27.76
N GLN A 295 15.28 -31.20 -28.07
CA GLN A 295 14.15 -32.13 -27.79
C GLN A 295 14.17 -33.34 -28.76
N PRO A 296 13.24 -34.32 -28.73
CA PRO A 296 12.42 -34.87 -27.63
C PRO A 296 12.39 -36.43 -27.63
N ALA A 297 12.02 -37.07 -26.51
CA ALA A 297 11.30 -38.37 -26.50
C ALA A 297 10.80 -38.75 -25.10
N ALA A 298 9.69 -39.48 -25.08
CA ALA A 298 8.75 -39.73 -23.99
C ALA A 298 9.02 -41.00 -23.15
N ASP A 299 8.01 -41.37 -22.34
CA ASP A 299 7.72 -42.63 -21.63
C ASP A 299 8.12 -42.67 -20.13
N THR A 300 7.33 -43.08 -19.11
CA THR A 300 5.99 -43.74 -19.00
C THR A 300 5.42 -43.56 -17.57
N THR A 301 4.13 -43.24 -17.49
CA THR A 301 3.03 -43.70 -16.59
C THR A 301 3.22 -44.09 -15.11
N GLN A 302 2.39 -43.47 -14.25
CA GLN A 302 1.51 -43.99 -13.15
C GLN A 302 1.19 -42.79 -12.23
N THR A 303 -0.02 -42.41 -11.81
CA THR A 303 -1.26 -43.13 -11.45
C THR A 303 -2.48 -42.23 -11.66
N ASN A 304 -3.59 -42.82 -12.13
CA ASN A 304 -4.91 -42.20 -12.24
C ASN A 304 -5.49 -41.82 -10.86
N GLU A 305 -5.39 -40.55 -10.49
CA GLU A 305 -6.58 -39.81 -10.05
C GLU A 305 -6.93 -38.88 -11.22
N ASN A 306 -7.97 -39.25 -11.95
CA ASN A 306 -8.47 -38.45 -13.06
C ASN A 306 -9.24 -37.27 -12.44
N ILE A 307 -8.50 -36.24 -12.03
CA ILE A 307 -9.05 -34.94 -11.63
C ILE A 307 -9.69 -34.36 -12.90
N SER A 308 -10.99 -34.61 -13.07
CA SER A 308 -11.81 -34.02 -14.13
C SER A 308 -11.96 -32.53 -13.86
N GLU A 309 -10.95 -31.74 -14.20
CA GLU A 309 -10.99 -30.29 -14.50
C GLU A 309 -12.07 -29.46 -13.77
N GLN A 310 -12.20 -29.66 -12.46
CA GLN A 310 -12.68 -28.73 -11.43
C GLN A 310 -13.92 -27.85 -11.77
N TYR A 311 -14.98 -28.43 -12.32
CA TYR A 311 -16.30 -27.78 -12.46
C TYR A 311 -17.17 -28.00 -11.20
N ILE A 312 -17.92 -26.99 -10.77
CA ILE A 312 -18.89 -27.08 -9.66
C ILE A 312 -20.10 -27.91 -10.10
N LEU A 313 -20.60 -27.68 -11.32
CA LEU A 313 -21.72 -28.43 -11.90
C LEU A 313 -21.29 -29.06 -13.21
N ASP A 314 -20.74 -30.27 -13.09
CA ASP A 314 -20.25 -31.03 -14.24
C ASP A 314 -21.37 -31.34 -15.25
N GLY A 315 -21.08 -31.07 -16.52
CA GLY A 315 -22.01 -31.23 -17.64
C GLY A 315 -23.15 -30.20 -17.69
N SER A 316 -23.14 -29.13 -16.87
CA SER A 316 -24.18 -28.09 -16.89
C SER A 316 -24.33 -27.36 -18.23
N ASP A 317 -23.36 -27.50 -19.12
CA ASP A 317 -23.35 -27.04 -20.51
C ASP A 317 -24.15 -27.95 -21.47
N SER A 318 -24.43 -29.20 -21.08
CA SER A 318 -24.91 -30.25 -21.99
C SER A 318 -26.03 -31.14 -21.44
N ARG A 319 -26.46 -30.96 -20.17
CA ARG A 319 -27.61 -31.64 -19.56
C ARG A 319 -28.39 -30.73 -18.62
N TYR A 320 -29.62 -31.12 -18.29
CA TYR A 320 -30.37 -30.48 -17.20
C TYR A 320 -29.83 -30.95 -15.84
N ILE A 321 -29.63 -30.01 -14.92
CA ILE A 321 -29.36 -30.30 -13.51
C ILE A 321 -30.69 -30.39 -12.75
N SER A 322 -30.65 -31.03 -11.58
CA SER A 322 -31.76 -31.12 -10.64
C SER A 322 -31.50 -30.26 -9.41
N SER A 323 -32.57 -29.80 -8.73
CA SER A 323 -32.43 -29.03 -7.49
C SER A 323 -31.61 -29.77 -6.42
N SER A 324 -31.70 -31.10 -6.38
CA SER A 324 -30.93 -31.92 -5.43
C SER A 324 -29.41 -31.90 -5.65
N GLU A 325 -28.93 -31.45 -6.81
CA GLU A 325 -27.49 -31.27 -7.07
C GLU A 325 -26.97 -29.96 -6.47
N LEU A 326 -27.86 -29.06 -6.04
CA LEU A 326 -27.52 -27.84 -5.30
C LEU A 326 -27.59 -28.06 -3.78
N ASP A 327 -28.24 -29.14 -3.34
CA ASP A 327 -28.36 -29.49 -1.93
C ASP A 327 -26.98 -29.79 -1.33
N GLY A 328 -26.62 -29.05 -0.28
CA GLY A 328 -25.32 -29.17 0.38
C GLY A 328 -24.25 -28.20 -0.11
N LEU A 329 -24.52 -27.46 -1.20
CA LEU A 329 -23.69 -26.30 -1.57
C LEU A 329 -24.00 -25.12 -0.65
N THR A 330 -22.96 -24.38 -0.29
CA THR A 330 -23.08 -23.10 0.40
C THR A 330 -23.66 -22.02 -0.53
N ALA A 331 -24.19 -20.94 0.04
CA ALA A 331 -24.67 -19.79 -0.74
C ALA A 331 -23.62 -19.25 -1.73
N GLN A 332 -22.34 -19.28 -1.32
CA GLN A 332 -21.24 -18.87 -2.18
C GLN A 332 -20.99 -19.86 -3.33
N GLU A 333 -21.03 -21.17 -3.07
CA GLU A 333 -20.87 -22.19 -4.11
C GLU A 333 -22.03 -22.19 -5.10
N VAL A 334 -23.27 -21.95 -4.65
CA VAL A 334 -24.43 -21.78 -5.54
C VAL A 334 -24.26 -20.52 -6.42
N LYS A 335 -23.79 -19.42 -5.84
CA LYS A 335 -23.46 -18.20 -6.59
C LYS A 335 -22.37 -18.49 -7.63
N LEU A 336 -21.32 -19.23 -7.28
CA LEU A 336 -20.26 -19.61 -8.21
C LEU A 336 -20.77 -20.56 -9.28
N ALA A 337 -21.60 -21.55 -8.96
CA ALA A 337 -22.23 -22.48 -9.90
C ALA A 337 -23.03 -21.74 -10.99
N ARG A 338 -23.81 -20.72 -10.60
CA ARG A 338 -24.49 -19.85 -11.56
C ARG A 338 -23.51 -19.10 -12.47
N ASN A 339 -22.43 -18.56 -11.89
CA ASN A 339 -21.44 -17.80 -12.64
C ASN A 339 -20.56 -18.69 -13.53
N GLU A 340 -20.40 -19.98 -13.22
CA GLU A 340 -19.67 -20.95 -14.04
C GLU A 340 -20.27 -21.04 -15.45
N ILE A 341 -21.60 -21.04 -15.56
CA ILE A 341 -22.31 -21.04 -16.85
C ILE A 341 -21.83 -19.90 -17.74
N TYR A 342 -21.67 -18.70 -17.19
CA TYR A 342 -21.16 -17.55 -17.93
C TYR A 342 -19.64 -17.60 -18.17
N ALA A 343 -18.90 -18.17 -17.21
CA ALA A 343 -17.45 -18.31 -17.29
C ALA A 343 -17.05 -19.22 -18.46
N ARG A 344 -17.81 -20.30 -18.71
CA ARG A 344 -17.60 -21.21 -19.85
C ARG A 344 -17.62 -20.50 -21.21
N HIS A 345 -18.31 -19.36 -21.31
CA HIS A 345 -18.39 -18.51 -22.50
C HIS A 345 -17.44 -17.31 -22.48
N GLY A 346 -16.51 -17.26 -21.53
CA GLY A 346 -15.50 -16.22 -21.44
C GLY A 346 -16.02 -14.87 -20.93
N ARG A 347 -17.17 -14.84 -20.25
CA ARG A 347 -17.67 -13.62 -19.59
C ARG A 347 -16.71 -13.21 -18.46
N LYS A 348 -16.26 -11.96 -18.47
CA LYS A 348 -15.51 -11.35 -17.38
C LYS A 348 -16.42 -11.06 -16.18
N PHE A 349 -15.84 -10.95 -14.99
CA PHE A 349 -16.57 -10.68 -13.75
C PHE A 349 -16.02 -9.44 -13.05
N GLU A 350 -16.91 -8.51 -12.68
CA GLU A 350 -16.57 -7.33 -11.86
C GLU A 350 -16.22 -7.74 -10.42
N ASP A 351 -16.97 -8.68 -9.86
CA ASP A 351 -16.77 -9.25 -8.52
C ASP A 351 -15.39 -9.95 -8.45
N LYS A 352 -14.51 -9.41 -7.60
CA LYS A 352 -13.11 -9.87 -7.45
C LYS A 352 -13.02 -11.31 -6.98
N ALA A 353 -13.93 -11.75 -6.10
CA ALA A 353 -13.91 -13.12 -5.58
C ALA A 353 -14.28 -14.14 -6.67
N ILE A 354 -15.29 -13.81 -7.48
CA ILE A 354 -15.73 -14.66 -8.61
C ILE A 354 -14.65 -14.71 -9.69
N ARG A 355 -14.04 -13.56 -10.00
CA ARG A 355 -12.94 -13.48 -10.96
C ARG A 355 -11.72 -14.29 -10.51
N LYS A 356 -11.31 -14.15 -9.24
CA LYS A 356 -10.19 -14.92 -8.66
C LYS A 356 -10.48 -16.42 -8.69
N TYR A 357 -11.72 -16.82 -8.36
CA TYR A 357 -12.15 -18.21 -8.41
C TYR A 357 -12.03 -18.80 -9.81
N PHE A 358 -12.53 -18.15 -10.87
CA PHE A 358 -12.46 -18.75 -12.21
C PHE A 358 -11.08 -18.67 -12.88
N LYS A 359 -10.26 -17.65 -12.55
CA LYS A 359 -8.90 -17.49 -13.09
C LYS A 359 -7.97 -18.67 -12.80
N GLN A 360 -8.24 -19.45 -11.74
CA GLN A 360 -7.43 -20.62 -11.41
C GLN A 360 -7.65 -21.79 -12.38
N PHE A 361 -8.73 -21.78 -13.17
CA PHE A 361 -9.05 -22.87 -14.09
C PHE A 361 -8.52 -22.62 -15.49
N SER A 362 -7.84 -23.62 -16.05
CA SER A 362 -7.30 -23.59 -17.41
C SER A 362 -8.37 -23.43 -18.50
N TRP A 363 -9.61 -23.87 -18.22
CA TRP A 363 -10.74 -23.78 -19.16
C TRP A 363 -11.39 -22.40 -19.22
N TYR A 364 -11.12 -21.52 -18.24
CA TYR A 364 -11.69 -20.17 -18.22
C TYR A 364 -10.82 -19.19 -19.03
N HIS A 365 -11.40 -18.67 -20.10
CA HIS A 365 -10.74 -17.72 -21.00
C HIS A 365 -11.50 -16.39 -21.06
N PRO A 366 -11.20 -15.43 -20.16
CA PRO A 366 -11.92 -14.15 -20.09
C PRO A 366 -11.73 -13.32 -21.35
N SER A 367 -12.80 -13.11 -22.12
CA SER A 367 -12.75 -12.44 -23.43
C SER A 367 -13.88 -11.45 -23.70
N ILE A 368 -14.99 -11.51 -22.94
CA ILE A 368 -16.18 -10.67 -23.14
C ILE A 368 -16.42 -9.83 -21.88
N GLU A 369 -16.57 -8.51 -22.01
CA GLU A 369 -16.90 -7.64 -20.88
C GLU A 369 -18.30 -7.94 -20.33
N PRO A 370 -18.57 -7.70 -19.03
CA PRO A 370 -19.86 -8.00 -18.42
C PRO A 370 -21.05 -7.36 -19.14
N GLU A 371 -20.88 -6.14 -19.66
CA GLU A 371 -21.89 -5.35 -20.37
C GLU A 371 -22.09 -5.78 -21.82
N ASP A 372 -21.07 -6.42 -22.40
CA ASP A 372 -21.05 -6.87 -23.80
C ASP A 372 -21.48 -8.34 -23.93
N PHE A 373 -21.76 -9.03 -22.81
CA PHE A 373 -22.18 -10.42 -22.83
C PHE A 373 -23.62 -10.57 -23.34
N ASP A 374 -23.77 -11.25 -24.47
CA ASP A 374 -25.07 -11.55 -25.08
C ASP A 374 -25.60 -12.90 -24.57
N GLU A 375 -26.77 -12.92 -23.94
CA GLU A 375 -27.40 -14.14 -23.44
C GLU A 375 -27.72 -15.17 -24.55
N SER A 376 -27.75 -14.75 -25.82
CA SER A 376 -27.90 -15.67 -26.95
C SER A 376 -26.72 -16.63 -27.15
N LEU A 377 -25.59 -16.40 -26.46
CA LEU A 377 -24.48 -17.34 -26.40
C LEU A 377 -24.81 -18.60 -25.59
N LEU A 378 -25.78 -18.51 -24.68
CA LEU A 378 -26.20 -19.63 -23.84
C LEU A 378 -27.15 -20.57 -24.60
N ASN A 379 -26.95 -21.87 -24.42
CA ASN A 379 -27.85 -22.88 -24.98
C ASN A 379 -29.05 -23.19 -24.06
N ASN A 380 -29.98 -24.03 -24.54
CA ASN A 380 -31.22 -24.34 -23.81
C ASN A 380 -31.00 -25.03 -22.45
N PHE A 381 -29.93 -25.83 -22.28
CA PHE A 381 -29.58 -26.45 -21.01
C PHE A 381 -29.05 -25.40 -20.04
N GLU A 382 -28.13 -24.56 -20.49
CA GLU A 382 -27.52 -23.49 -19.68
C GLU A 382 -28.54 -22.47 -19.19
N ILE A 383 -29.48 -22.07 -20.04
CA ILE A 383 -30.59 -21.17 -19.68
C ILE A 383 -31.47 -21.83 -18.60
N ALA A 384 -31.90 -23.07 -18.83
CA ALA A 384 -32.76 -23.79 -17.86
C ALA A 384 -32.05 -24.04 -16.52
N ASN A 385 -30.77 -24.35 -16.56
CA ASN A 385 -29.95 -24.59 -15.36
C ASN A 385 -29.71 -23.30 -14.58
N ARG A 386 -29.36 -22.20 -15.27
CA ARG A 386 -29.26 -20.88 -14.65
C ARG A 386 -30.55 -20.49 -13.95
N ASP A 387 -31.70 -20.66 -14.61
CA ASP A 387 -33.01 -20.28 -14.06
C ASP A 387 -33.35 -21.13 -12.83
N LEU A 388 -33.04 -22.44 -12.86
CA LEU A 388 -33.18 -23.32 -11.70
C LEU A 388 -32.29 -22.88 -10.53
N ILE A 389 -31.03 -22.50 -10.78
CA ILE A 389 -30.13 -22.01 -9.74
C ILE A 389 -30.64 -20.70 -9.14
N VAL A 390 -31.12 -19.78 -9.97
CA VAL A 390 -31.72 -18.51 -9.50
C VAL A 390 -32.94 -18.78 -8.63
N GLN A 391 -33.83 -19.69 -9.03
CA GLN A 391 -34.98 -20.08 -8.22
C GLN A 391 -34.54 -20.66 -6.88
N TYR A 392 -33.54 -21.54 -6.89
CA TYR A 392 -32.98 -22.14 -5.67
C TYR A 392 -32.40 -21.07 -4.73
N GLU A 393 -31.66 -20.08 -5.25
CA GLU A 393 -31.14 -18.95 -4.46
C GLU A 393 -32.26 -18.13 -3.79
N GLU A 394 -33.38 -17.90 -4.50
CA GLU A 394 -34.54 -17.17 -3.97
C GLU A 394 -35.27 -17.96 -2.88
N GLU A 395 -35.49 -19.26 -3.07
CA GLU A 395 -36.15 -20.13 -2.09
C GLU A 395 -35.33 -20.26 -0.79
N HIS A 396 -34.01 -20.17 -0.87
CA HIS A 396 -33.08 -20.30 0.27
C HIS A 396 -32.63 -18.96 0.86
N GLY A 397 -33.06 -17.82 0.29
CA GLY A 397 -32.73 -16.48 0.79
C GLY A 397 -31.27 -16.07 0.56
N TYR A 398 -30.64 -16.57 -0.50
CA TYR A 398 -29.28 -16.20 -0.91
C TYR A 398 -29.23 -14.95 -1.79
N ARG A 399 -30.41 -14.41 -2.14
CA ARG A 399 -30.59 -13.27 -3.04
C ARG A 399 -31.46 -12.17 -2.43
#